data_AF-A0A436W120-F1
#
_entry.id   AF-A0A436W120-F1
#
_cell.length_a   1.000
_cell.length_b   1.000
_cell.length_c   1.000
_cell.angle_alpha   90.00
_cell.angle_beta   90.00
_cell.angle_gamma   90.00
#
_symmetry.space_group_name_H-M   'P 1'
#
loop_
_entity.id
_entity.type
_entity.pdbx_description
1 polymer ?
#
loop_
_entity_poly.entity_id
_entity_poly.type
_entity_poly.pdbx_seq_one_letter_code
_entity_poly.pdbx_strand_id
1 'polypeptide(L)'
;MSRSERLLDLIQILRRHRRPVSGRTLAGEMGVSIRTLYRDIATLQGQGAPIEGEAGLGYVLKPGFMLPPLMFTDEEIEAIVLGSRWVAKQPDARLSAAATDALAKIAAVLPADLREDLDATTLLVGPSAEATEGIDLSLVRQAIRDERKLGFLYRDAAGVQSRRMVWPFALGFFDKVRIV
;
A
#
# COMPACT_ATOMS: atom_id res chain seq x y z
N MET A 1 4.90 -20.67 25.26
CA MET A 1 4.68 -20.03 23.95
C MET A 1 4.37 -21.09 22.92
N SER A 2 3.24 -20.97 22.24
CA SER A 2 2.90 -21.82 21.10
C SER A 2 3.86 -21.54 19.93
N ARG A 3 3.96 -22.48 18.98
CA ARG A 3 4.80 -22.24 17.78
C ARG A 3 4.26 -21.07 16.96
N SER A 4 2.94 -20.93 16.86
CA SER A 4 2.30 -19.85 16.09
C SER A 4 2.57 -18.47 16.69
N GLU A 5 2.46 -18.32 18.02
CA GLU A 5 2.86 -17.10 18.74
C GLU A 5 4.32 -16.75 18.42
N ARG A 6 5.20 -17.75 18.44
CA ARG A 6 6.63 -17.54 18.19
C ARG A 6 6.95 -17.06 16.77
N LEU A 7 6.25 -17.58 15.77
CA LEU A 7 6.42 -17.14 14.39
C LEU A 7 5.92 -15.70 14.20
N LEU A 8 4.82 -15.35 14.86
CA LEU A 8 4.29 -13.98 14.85
C LEU A 8 5.26 -13.00 15.52
N ASP A 9 5.76 -13.33 16.71
CA ASP A 9 6.72 -12.51 17.44
C ASP A 9 8.01 -12.28 16.64
N LEU A 10 8.51 -13.31 15.95
CA LEU A 10 9.68 -13.19 15.06
C LEU A 10 9.44 -12.18 13.93
N ILE A 11 8.26 -12.20 13.30
CA ILE A 11 7.89 -11.19 12.29
C ILE A 11 7.87 -9.79 12.89
N GLN A 12 7.28 -9.62 14.08
CA GLN A 12 7.18 -8.31 14.73
C GLN A 12 8.57 -7.76 15.10
N ILE A 13 9.47 -8.62 15.59
CA ILE A 13 10.86 -8.24 15.88
C ILE A 13 11.58 -7.80 14.60
N LEU A 14 11.46 -8.56 13.51
CA LEU A 14 12.08 -8.22 12.24
C LEU A 14 11.53 -6.91 11.64
N ARG A 15 10.24 -6.61 11.81
CA ARG A 15 9.62 -5.34 11.36
C ARG A 15 10.22 -4.11 12.03
N ARG A 16 10.67 -4.22 13.28
CA ARG A 16 11.31 -3.12 14.02
C ARG A 16 12.70 -2.77 13.48
N HIS A 17 13.30 -3.66 12.69
CA HIS A 17 14.67 -3.50 12.22
C HIS A 17 14.71 -3.20 10.72
N ARG A 18 15.13 -1.98 10.38
CA ARG A 18 15.33 -1.55 8.98
C ARG A 18 16.63 -2.06 8.35
N ARG A 19 17.52 -2.67 9.15
CA ARG A 19 18.83 -3.21 8.73
C ARG A 19 18.94 -4.67 9.16
N PRO A 20 19.79 -5.49 8.51
CA PRO A 20 20.02 -6.87 8.91
C PRO A 20 20.41 -7.02 10.38
N VAL A 21 19.74 -7.94 11.07
CA VAL A 21 19.93 -8.24 12.49
C VAL A 21 20.53 -9.61 12.64
N SER A 22 21.54 -9.74 13.51
CA SER A 22 22.15 -11.04 13.75
C SER A 22 21.13 -12.04 14.32
N GLY A 23 21.24 -13.31 13.91
CA GLY A 23 20.40 -14.37 14.48
C GLY A 23 20.58 -14.49 16.00
N ARG A 24 21.77 -14.21 16.55
CA ARG A 24 21.99 -14.26 18.02
C ARG A 24 21.19 -13.20 18.75
N THR A 25 21.07 -11.99 18.19
CA THR A 25 20.25 -10.92 18.74
C THR A 25 18.78 -11.31 18.72
N LEU A 26 18.28 -11.78 17.57
CA LEU A 26 16.88 -12.22 17.42
C LEU A 26 16.55 -13.38 18.39
N ALA A 27 17.44 -14.37 18.50
CA ALA A 27 17.25 -15.50 19.41
C ALA A 27 17.23 -15.06 20.89
N GLY A 28 18.11 -14.13 21.26
CA GLY A 28 18.16 -13.57 22.62
C GLY A 28 16.89 -12.79 22.98
N GLU A 29 16.41 -11.95 22.06
CA GLU A 29 15.18 -11.17 22.25
C GLU A 29 13.93 -12.05 22.34
N MET A 30 13.90 -13.15 21.59
CA MET A 30 12.82 -14.14 21.64
C MET A 30 12.92 -15.13 22.80
N GLY A 31 14.04 -15.16 23.54
CA GLY A 31 14.28 -16.15 24.59
C GLY A 31 14.36 -17.60 24.09
N VAL A 32 14.84 -17.82 22.85
CA VAL A 32 14.93 -19.17 22.24
C VAL A 32 16.34 -19.51 21.79
N SER A 33 16.60 -20.79 21.54
CA SER A 33 17.89 -21.23 21.00
C SER A 33 18.08 -20.73 19.56
N ILE A 34 19.34 -20.52 19.16
CA ILE A 34 19.68 -20.14 17.77
C ILE A 34 19.19 -21.16 16.74
N ARG A 35 19.20 -22.45 17.10
CA ARG A 35 18.69 -23.53 16.24
C ARG A 35 17.17 -23.44 16.04
N THR A 36 16.44 -23.09 17.11
CA THR A 36 14.99 -22.85 17.04
C THR A 36 14.69 -21.66 16.13
N LEU A 37 15.42 -20.55 16.30
CA LEU A 37 15.27 -19.36 15.48
C LEU A 37 15.44 -19.69 13.98
N TYR A 38 16.52 -20.37 13.59
CA TYR A 38 16.74 -20.68 12.17
C TYR A 38 15.65 -21.57 11.58
N ARG A 39 15.11 -22.50 12.37
CA ARG A 39 13.98 -23.33 11.94
C ARG A 39 12.70 -22.50 11.76
N ASP A 40 12.48 -21.52 12.63
CA ASP A 40 11.32 -20.62 12.54
C ASP A 40 11.46 -19.66 11.34
N ILE A 41 12.66 -19.12 11.08
CA ILE A 41 12.95 -18.31 9.88
C ILE A 41 12.67 -19.13 8.61
N ALA A 42 13.19 -20.36 8.53
CA ALA A 42 12.94 -21.24 7.38
C ALA A 42 11.45 -21.57 7.23
N THR A 43 10.71 -21.72 8.34
CA THR A 43 9.25 -21.92 8.32
C THR A 43 8.55 -20.71 7.71
N LEU A 44 8.90 -19.49 8.15
CA LEU A 44 8.32 -18.25 7.65
C LEU A 44 8.64 -18.03 6.17
N GLN A 45 9.88 -18.29 5.75
CA GLN A 45 10.28 -18.22 4.34
C GLN A 45 9.48 -19.22 3.49
N GLY A 46 9.31 -20.46 3.96
CA GLY A 46 8.45 -21.46 3.30
C GLY A 46 6.97 -21.09 3.24
N GLN A 47 6.52 -20.19 4.11
CA GLN A 47 5.17 -19.61 4.12
C GLN A 47 5.06 -18.31 3.31
N GLY A 48 6.14 -17.87 2.63
CA GLY A 48 6.14 -16.69 1.77
C GLY A 48 6.53 -15.38 2.45
N ALA A 49 7.05 -15.40 3.69
CA ALA A 49 7.57 -14.20 4.32
C ALA A 49 8.87 -13.74 3.62
N PRO A 50 8.98 -12.45 3.22
CA PRO A 50 10.13 -11.92 2.48
C PRO A 50 11.31 -11.62 3.42
N ILE A 51 11.81 -12.64 4.10
CA ILE A 51 12.96 -12.55 4.99
C ILE A 51 14.21 -12.87 4.15
N GLU A 52 15.08 -11.87 3.98
CA GLU A 52 16.39 -12.04 3.37
C GLU A 52 17.47 -12.14 4.45
N GLY A 53 18.52 -12.90 4.17
CA GLY A 53 19.66 -13.05 5.06
C GLY A 53 20.12 -14.47 5.24
N GLU A 54 21.30 -14.62 5.82
CA GLU A 54 21.93 -15.90 6.12
C GLU A 54 22.61 -15.87 7.48
N ALA A 55 22.93 -17.05 8.01
CA ALA A 55 23.71 -17.18 9.24
C ALA A 55 25.06 -16.46 9.09
N GLY A 56 25.36 -15.54 10.01
CA GLY A 56 26.57 -14.72 9.98
C GLY A 56 26.41 -13.34 9.32
N LEU A 57 25.49 -13.20 8.35
CA LEU A 57 25.18 -11.91 7.70
C LEU A 57 24.03 -11.17 8.39
N GLY A 58 23.15 -11.92 9.07
CA GLY A 58 21.95 -11.39 9.71
C GLY A 58 20.73 -11.44 8.79
N TYR A 59 19.56 -11.16 9.36
CA TYR A 59 18.26 -11.27 8.70
C TYR A 59 17.54 -9.93 8.70
N VAL A 60 16.85 -9.64 7.59
CA VAL A 60 16.00 -8.46 7.44
C VAL A 60 14.70 -8.88 6.77
N LEU A 61 13.58 -8.36 7.28
CA LEU A 61 12.33 -8.44 6.57
C LEU A 61 12.34 -7.36 5.50
N LYS A 62 12.41 -7.74 4.22
CA LYS A 62 12.25 -6.77 3.14
C LYS A 62 10.86 -6.13 3.24
N PRO A 63 10.69 -4.86 2.86
CA PRO A 63 9.38 -4.31 2.60
C PRO A 63 8.68 -5.20 1.56
N GLY A 64 7.78 -6.05 2.02
CA GLY A 64 7.02 -6.96 1.18
C GLY A 64 5.74 -6.30 0.69
N PHE A 65 5.32 -6.65 -0.52
CA PHE A 65 4.05 -6.23 -1.14
C PHE A 65 2.79 -6.84 -0.49
N MET A 66 2.94 -7.52 0.65
CA MET A 66 1.87 -8.20 1.39
C MET A 66 1.57 -7.42 2.66
N LEU A 67 0.31 -6.99 2.82
CA LEU A 67 -0.18 -6.42 4.08
C LEU A 67 -0.30 -7.56 5.12
N PRO A 68 0.28 -7.42 6.32
CA PRO A 68 0.02 -8.39 7.41
C PRO A 68 -1.48 -8.38 7.76
N PRO A 69 -1.95 -9.37 8.54
CA PRO A 69 -3.27 -9.27 9.18
C PRO A 69 -3.39 -7.96 9.95
N LEU A 70 -4.45 -7.19 9.65
CA LEU A 70 -4.79 -5.93 10.29
C LEU A 70 -6.14 -6.11 11.00
N MET A 71 -6.25 -5.52 12.17
CA MET A 71 -7.53 -5.39 12.88
C MET A 71 -8.05 -3.99 12.56
N PHE A 72 -9.28 -3.92 12.07
CA PHE A 72 -9.96 -2.65 11.80
C PHE A 72 -11.23 -2.57 12.64
N THR A 73 -11.60 -1.37 13.05
CA THR A 73 -12.96 -1.09 13.53
C THR A 73 -13.93 -0.97 12.36
N ASP A 74 -15.22 -1.00 12.65
CA ASP A 74 -16.27 -0.85 11.62
C ASP A 74 -16.15 0.51 10.93
N GLU A 75 -15.88 1.59 11.67
CA GLU A 75 -15.67 2.94 11.10
C GLU A 75 -14.42 3.04 10.23
N GLU A 76 -13.34 2.32 10.59
CA GLU A 76 -12.12 2.27 9.77
C GLU A 76 -12.40 1.55 8.45
N ILE A 77 -13.19 0.47 8.46
CA ILE A 77 -13.63 -0.21 7.26
C ILE A 77 -14.50 0.70 6.40
N GLU A 78 -15.49 1.38 6.97
CA GLU A 78 -16.34 2.35 6.24
C GLU A 78 -15.50 3.45 5.58
N ALA A 79 -14.53 4.02 6.30
CA ALA A 79 -13.66 5.06 5.77
C ALA A 79 -12.80 4.56 4.60
N ILE A 80 -12.25 3.35 4.71
CA ILE A 80 -11.46 2.73 3.63
C ILE A 80 -12.36 2.45 2.42
N VAL A 81 -13.58 1.97 2.63
CA VAL A 81 -14.51 1.70 1.53
C VAL A 81 -14.93 2.99 0.83
N LEU A 82 -15.28 4.03 1.57
CA LEU A 82 -15.64 5.34 1.02
C LEU A 82 -14.48 5.92 0.20
N GLY A 83 -13.27 5.95 0.76
CA GLY A 83 -12.08 6.44 0.06
C GLY A 83 -11.77 5.63 -1.20
N SER A 84 -11.89 4.31 -1.14
CA SER A 84 -11.64 3.44 -2.30
C SER A 84 -12.69 3.63 -3.39
N ARG A 85 -13.98 3.80 -3.04
CA ARG A 85 -15.05 4.15 -3.99
C ARG A 85 -14.80 5.52 -4.63
N TRP A 86 -14.23 6.47 -3.90
CA TRP A 86 -13.89 7.78 -4.44
C TRP A 86 -12.74 7.70 -5.43
N VAL A 87 -11.70 6.93 -5.11
CA VAL A 87 -10.57 6.67 -6.02
C VAL A 87 -11.03 5.90 -7.26
N ALA A 88 -11.96 4.95 -7.14
CA ALA A 88 -12.52 4.21 -8.26
C ALA A 88 -13.21 5.10 -9.30
N LYS A 89 -13.70 6.28 -8.90
CA LYS A 89 -14.33 7.26 -9.81
C LYS A 89 -13.35 8.29 -10.40
N GLN A 90 -12.06 8.23 -10.05
CA GLN A 90 -11.06 9.14 -10.61
C GLN A 90 -10.62 8.72 -12.02
N PRO A 91 -10.16 9.66 -12.86
CA PRO A 91 -9.79 9.39 -14.25
C PRO A 91 -8.56 8.50 -14.48
N ASP A 92 -7.76 8.24 -13.46
CA ASP A 92 -6.63 7.34 -13.59
C ASP A 92 -7.13 5.88 -13.63
N ALA A 93 -7.30 5.33 -14.83
CA ALA A 93 -7.84 3.99 -15.05
C ALA A 93 -7.09 2.90 -14.26
N ARG A 94 -5.75 3.00 -14.13
CA ARG A 94 -4.97 2.04 -13.35
C ARG A 94 -5.25 2.15 -11.86
N LEU A 95 -5.36 3.38 -11.35
CA LEU A 95 -5.65 3.61 -9.94
C LEU A 95 -7.10 3.25 -9.59
N SER A 96 -8.03 3.52 -10.50
CA SER A 96 -9.44 3.15 -10.39
C SER A 96 -9.62 1.63 -10.32
N ALA A 97 -8.97 0.89 -11.22
CA ALA A 97 -8.97 -0.58 -11.18
C ALA A 97 -8.35 -1.12 -9.88
N ALA A 98 -7.22 -0.56 -9.44
CA ALA A 98 -6.56 -0.97 -8.20
C ALA A 98 -7.43 -0.73 -6.95
N ALA A 99 -8.21 0.36 -6.92
CA ALA A 99 -9.14 0.64 -5.83
C ALA A 99 -10.32 -0.36 -5.82
N THR A 100 -10.82 -0.74 -6.99
CA THR A 100 -11.86 -1.76 -7.14
C THR A 100 -11.36 -3.13 -6.65
N ASP A 101 -10.13 -3.52 -7.02
CA ASP A 101 -9.51 -4.76 -6.56
C ASP A 101 -9.25 -4.77 -5.04
N ALA A 102 -8.87 -3.62 -4.47
CA ALA A 102 -8.68 -3.49 -3.03
C ALA A 102 -10.00 -3.69 -2.27
N LEU A 103 -11.10 -3.08 -2.75
CA LEU A 103 -12.44 -3.28 -2.20
C LEU A 103 -12.87 -4.75 -2.24
N ALA A 104 -12.65 -5.44 -3.36
CA ALA A 104 -12.98 -6.86 -3.50
C ALA A 104 -12.22 -7.72 -2.47
N LYS A 105 -10.95 -7.42 -2.20
CA LYS A 105 -10.14 -8.12 -1.19
C LYS A 105 -10.63 -7.87 0.23
N ILE A 106 -11.05 -6.65 0.55
CA ILE A 106 -11.63 -6.29 1.86
C ILE A 106 -12.97 -6.99 2.05
N ALA A 107 -13.86 -6.89 1.06
CA ALA A 107 -15.16 -7.55 1.10
C ALA A 107 -15.02 -9.05 1.33
N ALA A 108 -14.08 -9.72 0.66
CA ALA A 108 -13.87 -11.17 0.75
C ALA A 108 -13.55 -11.68 2.18
N VAL A 109 -13.02 -10.83 3.06
CA VAL A 109 -12.63 -11.21 4.43
C VAL A 109 -13.59 -10.69 5.52
N LEU A 110 -14.57 -9.86 5.15
CA LEU A 110 -15.57 -9.36 6.11
C LEU A 110 -16.66 -10.38 6.41
N PRO A 111 -17.22 -10.38 7.64
CA PRO A 111 -18.47 -11.02 7.99
C PRO A 111 -19.63 -10.62 7.06
N ALA A 112 -20.65 -11.48 6.92
CA ALA A 112 -21.73 -11.29 5.95
C ALA A 112 -22.59 -10.05 6.22
N ASP A 113 -22.86 -9.77 7.50
CA ASP A 113 -23.54 -8.59 8.02
C ASP A 113 -22.81 -7.30 7.64
N LEU A 114 -21.52 -7.21 7.92
CA LEU A 114 -20.68 -6.06 7.52
C LEU A 114 -20.58 -5.92 5.99
N ARG A 115 -20.60 -7.02 5.25
CA ARG A 115 -20.57 -7.00 3.78
C ARG A 115 -21.89 -6.46 3.20
N GLU A 116 -23.03 -6.85 3.77
CA GLU A 116 -24.35 -6.30 3.41
C GLU A 116 -24.44 -4.80 3.73
N ASP A 117 -23.91 -4.38 4.88
CA ASP A 117 -23.85 -2.96 5.26
C ASP A 117 -23.00 -2.14 4.29
N LEU A 118 -21.87 -2.67 3.81
CA LEU A 118 -21.06 -2.02 2.77
C LEU A 118 -21.83 -1.82 1.47
N ASP A 119 -22.58 -2.82 1.03
CA ASP A 119 -23.39 -2.76 -0.19
C ASP A 119 -24.61 -1.84 -0.02
N ALA A 120 -25.16 -1.77 1.20
CA ALA A 120 -26.27 -0.89 1.57
C ALA A 120 -25.84 0.54 1.94
N THR A 121 -24.54 0.78 2.14
CA THR A 121 -24.00 2.07 2.63
C THR A 121 -24.42 3.21 1.70
N THR A 122 -25.13 4.19 2.26
CA THR A 122 -25.67 5.39 1.59
C THR A 122 -24.62 6.47 1.32
N LEU A 123 -23.36 6.22 1.67
CA LEU A 123 -22.22 7.08 1.37
C LEU A 123 -21.89 6.98 -0.13
N LEU A 124 -22.55 7.84 -0.90
CA LEU A 124 -22.39 7.95 -2.33
C LEU A 124 -21.30 8.96 -2.66
N VAL A 125 -20.36 8.54 -3.51
CA VAL A 125 -19.43 9.48 -4.13
C VAL A 125 -20.16 10.19 -5.27
N GLY A 126 -20.16 11.53 -5.27
CA GLY A 126 -20.75 12.34 -6.34
C GLY A 126 -20.11 12.08 -7.71
N PRO A 127 -20.79 12.45 -8.82
CA PRO A 127 -20.20 12.36 -10.15
C PRO A 127 -18.98 13.27 -10.25
N SER A 128 -17.85 12.71 -10.70
CA SER A 128 -16.67 13.50 -11.05
C SER A 128 -16.92 14.19 -12.40
N ALA A 129 -16.52 15.45 -12.53
CA ALA A 129 -16.60 16.17 -13.81
C ALA A 129 -15.79 15.41 -14.87
N GLU A 130 -16.33 15.31 -16.10
CA GLU A 130 -15.70 14.58 -17.20
C GLU A 130 -14.22 14.90 -17.30
N ALA A 131 -13.41 13.85 -17.22
CA ALA A 131 -11.98 13.97 -17.27
C ALA A 131 -11.55 14.45 -18.65
N THR A 132 -10.81 15.55 -18.67
CA THR A 132 -10.19 16.03 -19.90
C THR A 132 -9.18 15.00 -20.37
N GLU A 133 -9.58 14.19 -21.35
CA GLU A 133 -8.73 13.18 -21.99
C GLU A 133 -7.47 13.85 -22.55
N GLY A 134 -6.29 13.38 -22.13
CA GLY A 134 -5.04 13.82 -22.74
C GLY A 134 -3.75 13.48 -22.00
N ILE A 135 -3.80 13.21 -20.68
CA ILE A 135 -2.59 12.95 -19.88
C ILE A 135 -2.71 11.59 -19.19
N ASP A 136 -1.74 10.69 -19.45
CA ASP A 136 -1.60 9.44 -18.69
C ASP A 136 -1.10 9.74 -17.28
N LEU A 137 -2.02 9.75 -16.32
CA LEU A 137 -1.74 10.00 -14.90
C LEU A 137 -0.87 8.90 -14.27
N SER A 138 -0.86 7.69 -14.83
CA SER A 138 -0.02 6.61 -14.34
C SER A 138 1.47 6.88 -14.60
N LEU A 139 1.78 7.50 -15.75
CA LEU A 139 3.13 7.99 -16.07
C LEU A 139 3.58 9.08 -15.08
N VAL A 140 2.67 9.99 -14.72
CA VAL A 140 2.96 11.07 -13.76
C VAL A 140 3.28 10.50 -12.38
N ARG A 141 2.46 9.56 -11.88
CA ARG A 141 2.69 8.89 -10.60
C ARG A 141 3.99 8.09 -10.60
N GLN A 142 4.33 7.42 -11.71
CA GLN A 142 5.58 6.69 -11.83
C GLN A 142 6.78 7.65 -11.77
N ALA A 143 6.72 8.79 -12.45
CA ALA A 143 7.79 9.78 -12.40
C ALA A 143 7.99 10.38 -11.01
N ILE A 144 6.91 10.58 -10.22
CA ILE A 144 7.03 10.99 -8.81
C ILE A 144 7.75 9.92 -7.99
N ARG A 145 7.35 8.64 -8.13
CA ARG A 145 7.94 7.51 -7.38
C ARG A 145 9.40 7.28 -7.73
N ASP A 146 9.74 7.42 -9.00
CA ASP A 146 11.09 7.19 -9.53
C ASP A 146 11.96 8.46 -9.47
N GLU A 147 11.45 9.56 -8.91
CA GLU A 147 12.12 10.86 -8.80
C GLU A 147 12.61 11.41 -10.16
N ARG A 148 11.82 11.21 -11.22
CA ARG A 148 12.15 11.60 -12.60
C ARG A 148 11.48 12.91 -13.01
N LYS A 149 12.22 13.73 -13.77
CA LYS A 149 11.68 14.93 -14.43
C LYS A 149 10.70 14.54 -15.54
N LEU A 150 9.65 15.33 -15.70
CA LEU A 150 8.70 15.21 -16.81
C LEU A 150 8.78 16.41 -17.75
N GLY A 151 8.74 16.14 -19.05
CA GLY A 151 8.61 17.15 -20.10
C GLY A 151 7.25 17.08 -20.78
N PHE A 152 6.53 18.19 -20.87
CA PHE A 152 5.22 18.24 -21.53
C PHE A 152 4.95 19.60 -22.19
N LEU A 153 3.98 19.60 -23.11
CA LEU A 153 3.40 20.81 -23.68
C LEU A 153 2.36 21.34 -22.71
N TYR A 154 2.50 22.60 -22.32
CA TYR A 154 1.62 23.29 -21.39
C TYR A 154 0.95 24.46 -22.08
N ARG A 155 -0.37 24.51 -22.00
CA ARG A 155 -1.16 25.65 -22.41
C ARG A 155 -1.62 26.39 -21.16
N ASP A 156 -1.27 27.67 -21.05
CA ASP A 156 -1.74 28.49 -19.93
C ASP A 156 -3.19 28.97 -20.12
N ALA A 157 -3.72 29.68 -19.12
CA ALA A 157 -5.09 30.20 -19.14
C ALA A 157 -5.36 31.22 -20.26
N ALA A 158 -4.31 31.88 -20.78
CA ALA A 158 -4.41 32.78 -21.92
C ALA A 158 -4.32 32.05 -23.27
N GLY A 159 -4.14 30.73 -23.26
CA GLY A 159 -4.05 29.89 -24.45
C GLY A 159 -2.63 29.77 -25.03
N VAL A 160 -1.62 30.38 -24.38
CA VAL A 160 -0.24 30.35 -24.86
C VAL A 160 0.37 28.99 -24.59
N GLN A 161 0.93 28.38 -25.64
CA GLN A 161 1.60 27.09 -25.55
C GLN A 161 3.08 27.26 -25.24
N SER A 162 3.59 26.43 -24.33
CA SER A 162 4.98 26.40 -23.91
C SER A 162 5.43 24.95 -23.68
N ARG A 163 6.73 24.67 -23.83
CA ARG A 163 7.30 23.38 -23.40
C ARG A 163 7.88 23.56 -22.00
N ARG A 164 7.47 22.71 -21.06
CA ARG A 164 7.94 22.76 -19.67
C ARG A 164 8.64 21.47 -19.28
N MET A 165 9.66 21.60 -18.45
CA MET A 165 10.29 20.49 -17.76
C MET A 165 10.18 20.72 -16.26
N VAL A 166 9.53 19.81 -15.55
CA VAL A 166 9.22 19.97 -14.12
C VAL A 166 9.72 18.78 -13.32
N TRP A 167 9.92 19.01 -12.03
CA TRP A 167 10.10 17.98 -11.02
C TRP A 167 8.74 17.73 -10.36
N PRO A 168 8.01 16.68 -10.76
CA PRO A 168 6.73 16.39 -10.13
C PRO A 168 6.98 15.86 -8.72
N PHE A 169 6.29 16.42 -7.73
CA PHE A 169 6.38 15.97 -6.33
C PHE A 169 5.03 15.58 -5.72
N ALA A 170 3.91 15.99 -6.34
CA ALA A 170 2.57 15.63 -5.91
C ALA A 170 1.59 15.61 -7.10
N LEU A 171 0.53 14.80 -6.99
CA LEU A 171 -0.63 14.79 -7.87
C LEU A 171 -1.89 14.92 -7.00
N GLY A 172 -2.71 15.94 -7.25
CA GLY A 172 -3.94 16.19 -6.51
C GLY A 172 -5.18 15.89 -7.36
N PHE A 173 -6.16 15.23 -6.75
CA PHE A 173 -7.50 15.05 -7.32
C PHE A 173 -8.46 15.90 -6.49
N PHE A 174 -9.30 16.69 -7.15
CA PHE A 174 -10.21 17.63 -6.49
C PHE A 174 -11.59 17.52 -7.15
N ASP A 175 -12.67 17.51 -6.35
CA ASP A 175 -14.04 17.40 -6.86
C ASP A 175 -14.48 18.64 -7.67
N LYS A 176 -13.94 19.82 -7.34
CA LYS A 176 -14.07 21.07 -8.09
C LYS A 176 -12.84 21.94 -7.81
N VAL A 177 -11.96 22.15 -8.79
CA VAL A 177 -10.82 23.07 -8.60
C VAL A 177 -11.25 24.50 -8.95
N ARG A 178 -10.92 25.43 -8.06
CA ARG A 178 -10.11 26.58 -8.45
C ARG A 178 -8.98 26.73 -7.44
N ILE A 179 -7.75 26.55 -7.90
CA ILE A 179 -6.53 26.95 -7.20
C ILE A 179 -5.85 27.95 -8.13
N VAL A 180 -5.57 29.14 -7.59
CA VAL A 180 -4.86 30.25 -8.25
C VAL A 180 -3.37 30.12 -7.95
#